data_AF-A0A6F7W0P0-F1
#
_entry.id   AF-A0A6F7W0P0-F1
#
_cell.length_a   1.000
_cell.length_b   1.000
_cell.length_c   1.000
_cell.angle_alpha   90.00
_cell.angle_beta   90.00
_cell.angle_gamma   90.00
#
_symmetry.space_group_name_H-M   'P 1'
#
loop_
_entity.id
_entity.type
_entity.pdbx_description
1 polymer ?
#
loop_
_entity_poly.entity_id
_entity_poly.type
_entity_poly.pdbx_seq_one_letter_code
_entity_poly.pdbx_strand_id
1 'polypeptide(L)'
;MVSAGVAVALLVGKALTSSAGSNGAPDGRLLLSSRCPVVVSMGQSDACVHELQSLLARAGGELDIDGAFGPATQMRVVVFQLRSGLTANGSVDERTKRALYENEGKPLDTWTPERVTRRIREVFTEDPERAVGIADCASYLDPLYTLPNANATRNWGVFQLYDGTLRKLGGTREQALDPDWNIRAAHRLWALTHDFSAWKACDRAYRAGSKGDKGTKGDKGAMGTKGS
;
A
#
# COMPACT_ATOMS: atom_id res chain seq x y z
N MET A 1 39.13 54.41 60.66
CA MET A 1 39.77 53.11 60.98
C MET A 1 39.88 52.34 59.67
N VAL A 2 41.10 52.15 59.15
CA VAL A 2 41.78 50.83 58.98
C VAL A 2 41.04 49.96 57.93
N SER A 3 41.58 49.45 56.83
CA SER A 3 42.94 49.33 56.29
C SER A 3 42.88 48.93 54.81
N ALA A 4 44.05 49.00 54.18
CA ALA A 4 44.40 48.61 52.82
C ALA A 4 44.09 47.16 52.40
N GLY A 5 44.07 46.95 51.08
CA GLY A 5 44.19 45.64 50.45
C GLY A 5 44.38 45.77 48.93
N VAL A 6 45.64 45.83 48.49
CA VAL A 6 46.03 45.65 47.08
C VAL A 6 46.02 44.15 46.78
N ALA A 7 45.36 43.74 45.71
CA ALA A 7 45.54 42.41 45.11
C ALA A 7 45.62 42.54 43.58
N VAL A 8 46.81 42.29 43.05
CA VAL A 8 47.08 42.03 41.63
C VAL A 8 46.81 40.56 41.38
N ALA A 9 46.00 40.21 40.38
CA ALA A 9 45.93 38.85 39.84
C ALA A 9 45.52 38.83 38.36
N LEU A 10 46.54 38.70 37.51
CA LEU A 10 46.63 37.91 36.28
C LEU A 10 45.37 37.74 35.41
N LEU A 11 45.40 38.41 34.25
CA LEU A 11 44.58 38.12 33.07
C LEU A 11 44.88 36.71 32.56
N VAL A 12 44.01 35.75 32.82
CA VAL A 12 43.99 34.47 32.09
C VAL A 12 43.02 34.62 30.92
N GLY A 13 43.56 34.72 29.71
CA GLY A 13 42.78 34.66 28.48
C GLY A 13 42.07 33.31 28.38
N LYS A 14 40.73 33.30 28.55
CA LYS A 14 39.90 32.14 28.22
C LYS A 14 39.80 32.06 26.71
N ALA A 15 40.52 31.10 26.12
CA ALA A 15 40.35 30.71 24.73
C ALA A 15 38.86 30.38 24.48
N LEU A 16 38.28 31.01 23.47
CA LEU A 16 36.99 30.62 22.91
C LEU A 16 37.17 29.24 22.28
N THR A 17 36.75 28.20 22.98
CA THR A 17 36.65 26.86 22.40
C THR A 17 35.46 26.85 21.44
N SER A 18 35.76 27.00 20.16
CA SER A 18 34.83 26.70 19.07
C SER A 18 34.43 25.22 19.18
N SER A 19 33.21 24.93 19.62
CA SER A 19 32.61 23.60 19.52
C SER A 19 32.22 23.36 18.05
N ALA A 20 33.22 23.09 17.22
CA ALA A 20 33.03 22.61 15.86
C ALA A 20 32.86 21.09 15.87
N GLY A 21 31.73 20.64 15.33
CA GLY A 21 31.54 19.28 14.83
C GLY A 21 31.09 18.27 15.86
N SER A 22 29.77 18.11 16.02
CA SER A 22 29.26 16.78 16.35
C SER A 22 29.62 15.86 15.18
N ASN A 23 30.69 15.07 15.33
CA ASN A 23 30.87 13.86 14.56
C ASN A 23 29.78 12.89 15.01
N GLY A 24 28.56 13.11 14.51
CA GLY A 24 27.47 12.17 14.63
C GLY A 24 27.90 10.90 13.90
N ALA A 25 27.81 9.76 14.58
CA ALA A 25 27.76 8.47 13.90
C ALA A 25 26.83 8.59 12.68
N PRO A 26 27.11 7.93 11.54
CA PRO A 26 26.22 7.98 10.40
C PRO A 26 24.83 7.60 10.90
N ASP A 27 23.96 8.59 10.95
CA ASP A 27 22.55 8.42 11.27
C ASP A 27 22.09 7.31 10.33
N GLY A 28 21.79 6.12 10.88
CA GLY A 28 21.56 4.89 10.11
C GLY A 28 20.41 5.01 9.11
N ARG A 29 19.77 6.19 9.07
CA ARG A 29 18.73 6.63 8.16
C ARG A 29 19.28 6.93 6.76
N LEU A 30 19.60 5.86 6.01
CA LEU A 30 20.11 5.93 4.64
C LEU A 30 19.30 6.86 3.72
N LEU A 31 17.96 6.82 3.74
CA LEU A 31 17.12 7.66 2.86
C LEU A 31 17.28 9.17 3.10
N LEU A 32 17.67 9.58 4.31
CA LEU A 32 17.90 10.97 4.70
C LEU A 32 19.35 11.42 4.46
N SER A 33 20.23 10.52 4.04
CA SER A 33 21.62 10.83 3.73
C SER A 33 21.79 11.38 2.32
N SER A 34 22.94 12.01 2.05
CA SER A 34 23.32 12.47 0.71
C SER A 34 23.58 11.34 -0.30
N ARG A 35 23.50 10.07 0.11
CA ARG A 35 23.65 8.90 -0.76
C ARG A 35 22.38 8.59 -1.55
N CYS A 36 21.23 9.08 -1.07
CA CYS A 36 19.95 8.87 -1.73
C CYS A 36 19.49 10.14 -2.47
N PRO A 37 18.78 10.00 -3.59
CA PRO A 37 18.21 11.15 -4.28
C PRO A 37 17.22 11.87 -3.38
N VAL A 38 17.01 13.18 -3.62
CA VAL A 38 16.05 14.00 -2.86
C VAL A 38 14.66 13.34 -2.84
N VAL A 39 14.25 12.82 -4.01
CA VAL A 39 13.02 12.05 -4.19
C VAL A 39 13.37 10.66 -4.70
N VAL A 40 12.86 9.63 -4.00
CA VAL A 40 12.89 8.24 -4.46
C VAL A 40 11.56 7.94 -5.16
N SER A 41 11.59 7.34 -6.36
CA SER A 41 10.38 7.16 -7.18
C SER A 41 10.45 5.92 -8.07
N MET A 42 9.28 5.54 -8.62
CA MET A 42 9.14 4.40 -9.53
C MET A 42 10.18 4.39 -10.66
N GLY A 43 10.70 3.21 -10.97
CA GLY A 43 11.73 2.96 -11.97
C GLY A 43 13.17 3.00 -11.43
N GLN A 44 13.39 3.48 -10.21
CA GLN A 44 14.70 3.41 -9.56
C GLN A 44 15.00 1.99 -9.07
N SER A 45 16.29 1.64 -9.04
CA SER A 45 16.76 0.36 -8.52
C SER A 45 18.13 0.52 -7.84
N ASP A 46 18.14 0.53 -6.51
CA ASP A 46 19.34 0.78 -5.70
C ASP A 46 19.11 0.45 -4.20
N ALA A 47 20.14 0.71 -3.38
CA ALA A 47 20.10 0.51 -1.93
C ALA A 47 19.10 1.43 -1.20
N CYS A 48 18.77 2.59 -1.76
CA CYS A 48 17.77 3.49 -1.19
C CYS A 48 16.36 2.89 -1.38
N VAL A 49 16.08 2.31 -2.53
CA VAL A 49 14.82 1.59 -2.76
C VAL A 49 14.70 0.37 -1.84
N HIS A 50 15.78 -0.38 -1.64
CA HIS A 50 15.79 -1.51 -0.70
C HIS A 50 15.46 -1.06 0.74
N GLU A 51 16.05 0.04 1.19
CA GLU A 51 15.75 0.65 2.49
C GLU A 51 14.29 1.11 2.57
N LEU A 52 13.76 1.76 1.54
CA LEU A 52 12.35 2.14 1.44
C LEU A 52 11.43 0.93 1.61
N GLN A 53 11.69 -0.15 0.88
CA GLN A 53 10.90 -1.39 0.97
C GLN A 53 10.99 -2.01 2.36
N SER A 54 12.18 -1.99 2.98
CA SER A 54 12.38 -2.48 4.35
C SER A 54 11.55 -1.68 5.37
N LEU A 55 11.47 -0.36 5.21
CA LEU A 55 10.66 0.51 6.07
C LEU A 55 9.16 0.29 5.85
N LEU A 56 8.72 0.10 4.60
CA LEU A 56 7.33 -0.25 4.28
C LEU A 56 6.94 -1.62 4.85
N ALA A 57 7.83 -2.61 4.77
CA ALA A 57 7.62 -3.93 5.37
C ALA A 57 7.54 -3.83 6.90
N ARG A 58 8.40 -3.02 7.52
CA ARG A 58 8.35 -2.71 8.96
C ARG A 58 7.03 -2.03 9.38
N ALA A 59 6.45 -1.22 8.50
CA ALA A 59 5.13 -0.62 8.71
C ALA A 59 3.98 -1.63 8.55
N GLY A 60 4.25 -2.89 8.20
CA GLY A 60 3.26 -3.97 8.00
C GLY A 60 2.90 -4.23 6.55
N GLY A 61 3.61 -3.63 5.59
CA GLY A 61 3.33 -3.79 4.17
C GLY A 61 3.84 -5.13 3.63
N GLU A 62 2.99 -5.84 2.91
CA GLU A 62 3.42 -7.03 2.15
C GLU A 62 3.93 -6.60 0.77
N LEU A 63 5.23 -6.79 0.54
CA LEU A 63 5.96 -6.54 -0.71
C LEU A 63 7.33 -7.22 -0.67
N ASP A 64 7.93 -7.46 -1.84
CA ASP A 64 9.30 -7.91 -1.96
C ASP A 64 10.29 -6.77 -1.65
N ILE A 65 11.41 -7.11 -1.01
CA ILE A 65 12.53 -6.19 -0.73
C ILE A 65 13.66 -6.53 -1.71
N ASP A 66 13.45 -6.18 -2.96
CA ASP A 66 14.34 -6.51 -4.10
C ASP A 66 15.23 -5.33 -4.52
N GLY A 67 15.05 -4.16 -3.90
CA GLY A 67 15.72 -2.93 -4.29
C GLY A 67 15.22 -2.33 -5.60
N ALA A 68 14.07 -2.77 -6.13
CA ALA A 68 13.46 -2.24 -7.37
C ALA A 68 12.12 -1.53 -7.10
N PHE A 69 12.00 -0.27 -7.51
CA PHE A 69 10.80 0.51 -7.27
C PHE A 69 9.79 0.24 -8.39
N GLY A 70 9.13 -0.91 -8.29
CA GLY A 70 8.05 -1.33 -9.18
C GLY A 70 6.65 -0.91 -8.74
N PRO A 71 5.60 -1.39 -9.44
CA PRO A 71 4.21 -1.10 -9.12
C PRO A 71 3.80 -1.49 -7.69
N ALA A 72 4.28 -2.64 -7.19
CA ALA A 72 3.99 -3.10 -5.83
C ALA A 72 4.50 -2.10 -4.77
N THR A 73 5.77 -1.69 -4.88
CA THR A 73 6.37 -0.66 -4.03
C THR A 73 5.58 0.65 -4.10
N GLN A 74 5.19 1.09 -5.31
CA GLN A 74 4.41 2.31 -5.49
C GLN A 74 3.06 2.26 -4.79
N MET A 75 2.34 1.13 -4.89
CA MET A 75 1.06 0.96 -4.19
C MET A 75 1.24 1.10 -2.67
N ARG A 76 2.26 0.46 -2.10
CA ARG A 76 2.53 0.55 -0.65
C ARG A 76 2.94 1.95 -0.22
N VAL A 77 3.74 2.68 -1.01
CA VAL A 77 4.04 4.09 -0.75
C VAL A 77 2.79 4.95 -0.73
N VAL A 78 1.91 4.81 -1.73
CA VAL A 78 0.66 5.59 -1.82
C VAL A 78 -0.22 5.33 -0.59
N VAL A 79 -0.37 4.07 -0.17
CA VAL A 79 -1.15 3.72 1.01
C VAL A 79 -0.50 4.24 2.29
N PHE A 80 0.81 4.08 2.43
CA PHE A 80 1.56 4.60 3.58
C PHE A 80 1.38 6.11 3.72
N GLN A 81 1.54 6.85 2.62
CA GLN A 81 1.34 8.30 2.59
C GLN A 81 -0.08 8.67 3.03
N LEU A 82 -1.11 7.99 2.50
CA LEU A 82 -2.50 8.23 2.90
C LEU A 82 -2.69 8.01 4.41
N ARG A 83 -2.20 6.88 4.93
CA ARG A 83 -2.31 6.49 6.34
C ARG A 83 -1.48 7.35 7.30
N SER A 84 -0.47 8.04 6.77
CA SER A 84 0.37 9.01 7.48
C SER A 84 -0.14 10.45 7.36
N GLY A 85 -1.30 10.68 6.73
CA GLY A 85 -1.84 12.03 6.52
C GLY A 85 -1.03 12.88 5.52
N LEU A 86 -0.25 12.25 4.66
CA LEU A 86 0.53 12.87 3.60
C LEU A 86 -0.26 12.88 2.28
N THR A 87 0.22 13.68 1.32
CA THR A 87 -0.28 13.62 -0.06
C THR A 87 0.12 12.28 -0.68
N ALA A 88 -0.85 11.41 -0.96
CA ALA A 88 -0.66 10.08 -1.52
C ALA A 88 -0.32 10.10 -3.03
N ASN A 89 0.84 10.66 -3.38
CA ASN A 89 1.31 10.85 -4.75
C ASN A 89 2.25 9.73 -5.25
N GLY A 90 2.74 8.86 -4.37
CA GLY A 90 3.64 7.76 -4.71
C GLY A 90 5.11 8.14 -4.86
N SER A 91 5.47 9.41 -4.65
CA SER A 91 6.84 9.91 -4.64
C SER A 91 7.36 10.02 -3.21
N VAL A 92 8.55 9.49 -2.94
CA VAL A 92 9.12 9.43 -1.59
C VAL A 92 10.08 10.60 -1.39
N ASP A 93 9.50 11.76 -1.08
CA ASP A 93 10.21 12.99 -0.71
C ASP A 93 10.71 12.98 0.74
N GLU A 94 11.40 14.04 1.17
CA GLU A 94 11.95 14.12 2.54
C GLU A 94 10.89 13.94 3.63
N ARG A 95 9.67 14.47 3.44
CA ARG A 95 8.59 14.30 4.40
C ARG A 95 8.15 12.85 4.50
N THR A 96 8.02 12.16 3.37
CA THR A 96 7.67 10.73 3.33
C THR A 96 8.79 9.88 3.95
N LYS A 97 10.06 10.21 3.70
CA LYS A 97 11.21 9.51 4.30
C LYS A 97 11.24 9.61 5.81
N ARG A 98 10.97 10.80 6.38
CA ARG A 98 10.90 10.99 7.83
C ARG A 98 9.77 10.17 8.44
N ALA A 99 8.58 10.26 7.87
CA ALA A 99 7.43 9.46 8.28
C ALA A 99 7.71 7.95 8.27
N LEU A 100 8.41 7.43 7.25
CA LEU A 100 8.80 6.02 7.18
C LEU A 100 9.75 5.61 8.30
N TYR A 101 10.74 6.46 8.65
CA TYR A 101 11.65 6.18 9.76
C TYR A 101 10.97 6.23 11.12
N GLU A 102 10.05 7.17 11.28
CA GLU A 102 9.25 7.34 12.49
C GLU A 102 8.11 6.31 12.59
N ASN A 103 7.87 5.56 11.51
CA ASN A 103 6.74 4.63 11.36
C ASN A 103 5.41 5.33 11.67
N GLU A 104 5.24 6.54 11.14
CA GLU A 104 4.06 7.36 11.32
C GLU A 104 2.81 6.75 10.67
N GLY A 105 1.65 7.14 11.16
CA GLY A 105 0.37 6.76 10.59
C GLY A 105 -0.16 5.40 11.06
N LYS A 106 -1.19 4.94 10.38
CA LYS A 106 -1.76 3.61 10.65
C LYS A 106 -0.90 2.52 10.01
N PRO A 107 -0.75 1.35 10.66
CA PRO A 107 -0.06 0.20 10.09
C PRO A 107 -0.60 -0.18 8.70
N LEU A 108 0.24 -0.83 7.90
CA LEU A 108 -0.09 -1.39 6.59
C LEU A 108 -0.56 -2.85 6.64
N ASP A 109 -0.58 -3.49 7.81
CA ASP A 109 -1.14 -4.84 7.89
C ASP A 109 -2.64 -4.83 7.55
N THR A 110 -3.10 -5.93 6.97
CA THR A 110 -4.48 -6.06 6.50
C THR A 110 -4.89 -7.54 6.46
N TRP A 111 -6.09 -7.82 5.93
CA TRP A 111 -6.60 -9.18 5.83
C TRP A 111 -5.90 -9.98 4.74
N THR A 112 -5.69 -11.26 5.01
CA THR A 112 -5.22 -12.22 4.00
C THR A 112 -6.27 -12.46 2.92
N PRO A 113 -5.87 -12.91 1.72
CA PRO A 113 -6.80 -13.30 0.65
C PRO A 113 -7.89 -14.29 1.09
N GLU A 114 -7.57 -15.24 1.98
CA GLU A 114 -8.53 -16.22 2.49
C GLU A 114 -9.60 -15.57 3.36
N ARG A 115 -9.20 -14.61 4.21
CA ARG A 115 -10.13 -13.87 5.06
C ARG A 115 -11.02 -12.96 4.21
N VAL A 116 -10.46 -12.30 3.20
CA VAL A 116 -11.21 -11.51 2.21
C VAL A 116 -12.23 -12.39 1.48
N THR A 117 -11.80 -13.54 0.97
CA THR A 117 -12.65 -14.53 0.28
C THR A 117 -13.83 -14.96 1.15
N ARG A 118 -13.56 -15.38 2.40
CA ARG A 118 -14.62 -15.76 3.34
C ARG A 118 -15.61 -14.62 3.53
N ARG A 119 -15.12 -13.40 3.69
CA ARG A 119 -15.99 -12.25 3.93
C ARG A 119 -16.85 -11.90 2.72
N ILE A 120 -16.31 -12.00 1.51
CA ILE A 120 -17.08 -11.80 0.27
C ILE A 120 -18.25 -12.79 0.22
N ARG A 121 -18.01 -14.06 0.52
CA ARG A 121 -19.06 -15.11 0.54
C ARG A 121 -20.16 -14.83 1.57
N GLU A 122 -19.82 -14.24 2.72
CA GLU A 122 -20.79 -13.85 3.74
C GLU A 122 -21.65 -12.65 3.33
N VAL A 123 -21.13 -11.75 2.49
CA VAL A 123 -21.80 -10.51 2.09
C VAL A 123 -22.59 -10.67 0.78
N PHE A 124 -22.03 -11.38 -0.20
CA PHE A 124 -22.65 -11.64 -1.51
C PHE A 124 -23.31 -13.01 -1.51
N THR A 125 -24.40 -13.17 -0.78
CA THR A 125 -25.06 -14.48 -0.61
C THR A 125 -25.71 -15.01 -1.90
N GLU A 126 -26.01 -14.13 -2.83
CA GLU A 126 -26.76 -14.39 -4.07
C GLU A 126 -25.88 -14.95 -5.19
N ASP A 127 -24.63 -14.47 -5.31
CA ASP A 127 -23.66 -14.93 -6.31
C ASP A 127 -22.21 -14.85 -5.75
N PRO A 128 -21.90 -15.64 -4.70
CA PRO A 128 -20.68 -15.48 -3.90
C PRO A 128 -19.40 -15.77 -4.68
N GLU A 129 -19.37 -16.86 -5.46
CA GLU A 129 -18.15 -17.27 -6.18
C GLU A 129 -17.80 -16.33 -7.33
N ARG A 130 -18.81 -15.74 -7.97
CA ARG A 130 -18.57 -14.70 -8.96
C ARG A 130 -18.06 -13.43 -8.29
N ALA A 131 -18.62 -13.02 -7.15
CA ALA A 131 -18.11 -11.87 -6.41
C ALA A 131 -16.64 -12.07 -6.01
N VAL A 132 -16.25 -13.27 -5.56
CA VAL A 132 -14.85 -13.62 -5.28
C VAL A 132 -14.00 -13.50 -6.55
N GLY A 133 -14.43 -14.08 -7.67
CA GLY A 133 -13.69 -13.99 -8.93
C GLY A 133 -13.56 -12.56 -9.49
N ILE A 134 -14.55 -11.69 -9.25
CA ILE A 134 -14.47 -10.27 -9.58
C ILE A 134 -13.40 -9.58 -8.72
N ALA A 135 -13.42 -9.80 -7.40
CA ALA A 135 -12.46 -9.21 -6.46
C ALA A 135 -11.03 -9.67 -6.73
N ASP A 136 -10.85 -10.96 -7.04
CA ASP A 136 -9.57 -11.54 -7.42
C ASP A 136 -9.02 -10.91 -8.71
N CYS A 137 -9.83 -10.81 -9.77
CA CYS A 137 -9.43 -10.09 -10.97
C CYS A 137 -9.10 -8.61 -10.71
N ALA A 138 -9.85 -7.96 -9.82
CA ALA A 138 -9.72 -6.52 -9.60
C ALA A 138 -8.49 -6.15 -8.76
N SER A 139 -8.10 -6.99 -7.82
CA SER A 139 -7.13 -6.65 -6.78
C SER A 139 -6.22 -7.78 -6.32
N TYR A 140 -6.35 -8.98 -6.89
CA TYR A 140 -5.74 -10.21 -6.35
C TYR A 140 -6.12 -10.46 -4.89
N LEU A 141 -7.34 -10.03 -4.52
CA LEU A 141 -7.88 -10.04 -3.15
C LEU A 141 -7.06 -9.21 -2.14
N ASP A 142 -6.16 -8.33 -2.59
CA ASP A 142 -5.37 -7.44 -1.73
C ASP A 142 -6.19 -6.19 -1.34
N PRO A 143 -6.51 -6.00 -0.05
CA PRO A 143 -7.24 -4.82 0.42
C PRO A 143 -6.51 -3.49 0.21
N LEU A 144 -5.19 -3.52 0.02
CA LEU A 144 -4.34 -2.35 -0.20
C LEU A 144 -3.97 -2.15 -1.67
N TYR A 145 -4.61 -2.88 -2.59
CA TYR A 145 -4.39 -2.71 -4.02
C TYR A 145 -4.92 -1.35 -4.49
N THR A 146 -4.07 -0.55 -5.13
CA THR A 146 -4.48 0.76 -5.65
C THR A 146 -4.00 1.00 -7.07
N LEU A 147 -4.91 1.47 -7.94
CA LEU A 147 -4.59 1.75 -9.34
C LEU A 147 -4.82 3.23 -9.68
N PRO A 148 -3.80 3.95 -10.16
CA PRO A 148 -3.98 5.33 -10.62
C PRO A 148 -4.83 5.36 -11.90
N ASN A 149 -5.67 6.39 -12.01
CA ASN A 149 -6.41 6.70 -13.22
C ASN A 149 -5.79 7.93 -13.91
N ALA A 150 -6.01 8.06 -15.23
CA ALA A 150 -5.45 9.16 -16.04
C ALA A 150 -5.90 10.56 -15.58
N ASN A 151 -7.04 10.67 -14.90
CA ASN A 151 -7.61 11.92 -14.41
C ASN A 151 -7.16 12.28 -12.96
N ALA A 152 -6.01 11.77 -12.53
CA ALA A 152 -5.47 11.93 -11.18
C ALA A 152 -6.36 11.39 -10.04
N THR A 153 -7.42 10.63 -10.36
CA THR A 153 -8.15 9.83 -9.38
C THR A 153 -7.51 8.45 -9.23
N ARG A 154 -8.02 7.66 -8.29
CA ARG A 154 -7.53 6.31 -8.02
C ARG A 154 -8.68 5.35 -7.73
N ASN A 155 -8.44 4.07 -7.95
CA ASN A 155 -9.27 2.96 -7.52
C ASN A 155 -8.66 2.32 -6.27
N TRP A 156 -9.51 1.93 -5.33
CA TRP A 156 -9.08 1.54 -3.98
C TRP A 156 -9.63 0.18 -3.56
N GLY A 157 -8.74 -0.67 -3.05
CA GLY A 157 -9.02 -1.89 -2.31
C GLY A 157 -9.65 -3.03 -3.12
N VAL A 158 -10.25 -3.97 -2.39
CA VAL A 158 -10.70 -5.29 -2.88
C VAL A 158 -11.54 -5.22 -4.16
N PHE A 159 -12.49 -4.29 -4.22
CA PHE A 159 -13.36 -4.08 -5.39
C PHE A 159 -13.01 -2.82 -6.18
N GLN A 160 -11.79 -2.30 -6.06
CA GLN A 160 -11.30 -1.18 -6.88
C GLN A 160 -12.30 -0.01 -6.97
N LEU A 161 -12.81 0.43 -5.82
CA LEU A 161 -13.80 1.50 -5.76
C LEU A 161 -13.15 2.84 -6.13
N TYR A 162 -13.61 3.47 -7.21
CA TYR A 162 -13.04 4.73 -7.70
C TYR A 162 -13.49 5.93 -6.85
N ASP A 163 -12.64 6.97 -6.76
CA ASP A 163 -12.87 8.16 -5.92
C ASP A 163 -14.27 8.79 -6.03
N GLY A 164 -14.86 8.86 -7.23
CA GLY A 164 -16.20 9.44 -7.40
C GLY A 164 -17.34 8.52 -6.96
N THR A 165 -17.15 7.20 -6.99
CA THR A 165 -18.07 6.25 -6.36
C THR A 165 -18.00 6.38 -4.85
N LEU A 166 -16.80 6.53 -4.28
CA LEU A 166 -16.65 6.75 -2.84
C LEU A 166 -17.44 7.99 -2.38
N ARG A 167 -17.32 9.11 -3.10
CA ARG A 167 -18.13 10.31 -2.81
C ARG A 167 -19.63 10.05 -2.84
N LYS A 168 -20.14 9.30 -3.83
CA LYS A 168 -21.56 8.94 -3.93
C LYS A 168 -22.03 8.03 -2.79
N LEU A 169 -21.15 7.16 -2.29
CA LEU A 169 -21.42 6.23 -1.20
C LEU A 169 -21.15 6.83 0.20
N GLY A 170 -20.78 8.11 0.29
CA GLY A 170 -20.39 8.76 1.55
C GLY A 170 -19.12 8.19 2.18
N GLY A 171 -18.25 7.57 1.36
CA GLY A 171 -17.01 6.95 1.79
C GLY A 171 -15.78 7.81 1.58
N THR A 172 -14.69 7.46 2.27
CA THR A 172 -13.36 8.03 2.11
C THR A 172 -12.39 7.04 1.46
N ARG A 173 -11.24 7.54 0.98
CA ARG A 173 -10.14 6.69 0.48
C ARG A 173 -9.64 5.72 1.53
N GLU A 174 -9.56 6.19 2.78
CA GLU A 174 -9.14 5.37 3.92
C GLU A 174 -10.15 4.26 4.23
N GLN A 175 -11.45 4.57 4.21
CA GLN A 175 -12.49 3.54 4.36
C GLN A 175 -12.47 2.53 3.22
N ALA A 176 -12.12 2.95 2.01
CA ALA A 176 -12.00 2.02 0.88
C ALA A 176 -10.83 1.03 1.03
N LEU A 177 -9.86 1.29 1.91
CA LEU A 177 -8.79 0.35 2.26
C LEU A 177 -9.14 -0.55 3.45
N ASP A 178 -10.27 -0.30 4.13
CA ASP A 178 -10.84 -1.25 5.08
C ASP A 178 -11.58 -2.35 4.29
N PRO A 179 -11.14 -3.63 4.38
CA PRO A 179 -11.71 -4.69 3.56
C PRO A 179 -13.20 -4.94 3.85
N ASP A 180 -13.68 -4.85 5.09
CA ASP A 180 -15.12 -5.04 5.38
C ASP A 180 -15.96 -3.94 4.73
N TRP A 181 -15.54 -2.69 4.92
CA TRP A 181 -16.22 -1.54 4.34
C TRP A 181 -16.22 -1.60 2.82
N ASN A 182 -15.09 -1.94 2.20
CA ASN A 182 -14.96 -2.06 0.74
C ASN A 182 -15.90 -3.14 0.19
N ILE A 183 -15.92 -4.33 0.79
CA ILE A 183 -16.80 -5.44 0.40
C ILE A 183 -18.28 -5.04 0.54
N ARG A 184 -18.69 -4.45 1.67
CA ARG A 184 -20.08 -3.98 1.86
C ARG A 184 -20.46 -2.82 0.94
N ALA A 185 -19.52 -1.94 0.61
CA ALA A 185 -19.72 -0.87 -0.35
C ALA A 185 -19.91 -1.41 -1.78
N ALA A 186 -19.13 -2.42 -2.17
CA ALA A 186 -19.31 -3.11 -3.43
C ALA A 186 -20.68 -3.80 -3.50
N HIS A 187 -21.11 -4.47 -2.43
CA HIS A 187 -22.44 -5.09 -2.38
C HIS A 187 -23.57 -4.07 -2.51
N ARG A 188 -23.45 -2.89 -1.88
CA ARG A 188 -24.41 -1.79 -2.05
C ARG A 188 -24.52 -1.33 -3.51
N LEU A 189 -23.42 -1.32 -4.27
CA LEU A 189 -23.46 -1.01 -5.70
C LEU A 189 -24.12 -2.13 -6.50
N TRP A 190 -23.75 -3.39 -6.21
CA TRP A 190 -24.35 -4.56 -6.84
C TRP A 190 -25.87 -4.60 -6.62
N ALA A 191 -26.35 -4.30 -5.41
CA ALA A 191 -27.78 -4.31 -5.07
C ALA A 191 -28.62 -3.29 -5.86
N LEU A 192 -28.01 -2.27 -6.48
CA LEU A 192 -28.73 -1.30 -7.32
C LEU A 192 -29.13 -1.90 -8.67
N THR A 193 -28.35 -2.85 -9.19
CA THR A 193 -28.52 -3.42 -10.54
C THR A 193 -28.70 -4.93 -10.52
N HIS A 194 -28.47 -5.58 -9.39
CA HIS A 194 -28.39 -7.04 -9.21
C HIS A 194 -27.41 -7.69 -10.20
N ASP A 195 -26.34 -6.97 -10.55
CA ASP A 195 -25.32 -7.44 -11.47
C ASP A 195 -23.93 -6.83 -11.19
N PHE A 196 -22.91 -7.35 -11.88
CA PHE A 196 -21.53 -6.85 -11.77
C PHE A 196 -21.20 -5.81 -12.85
N SER A 197 -22.17 -5.00 -13.30
CA SER A 197 -21.96 -3.98 -14.34
C SER A 197 -20.99 -2.87 -13.93
N ALA A 198 -20.77 -2.66 -12.64
CA ALA A 198 -19.71 -1.78 -12.14
C ALA A 198 -18.29 -2.36 -12.37
N TRP A 199 -18.16 -3.69 -12.58
CA TRP A 199 -16.91 -4.41 -12.80
C TRP A 199 -16.89 -5.17 -14.14
N LYS A 200 -17.43 -4.55 -15.21
CA LYS A 200 -17.59 -5.16 -16.54
C LYS A 200 -16.37 -5.91 -17.07
N ALA A 201 -15.16 -5.38 -16.87
CA ALA A 201 -13.94 -6.01 -17.37
C ALA A 201 -13.67 -7.35 -16.67
N CYS A 202 -13.66 -7.34 -15.33
CA CYS A 202 -13.48 -8.55 -14.54
C CYS A 202 -14.63 -9.53 -14.70
N ASP A 203 -15.86 -9.04 -14.86
CA ASP A 203 -17.02 -9.90 -15.09
C ASP A 203 -16.93 -10.67 -16.41
N ARG A 204 -16.46 -10.01 -17.48
CA ARG A 204 -16.18 -10.70 -18.74
C ARG A 204 -15.07 -11.75 -18.59
N ALA A 205 -13.99 -11.41 -17.88
CA ALA A 205 -12.87 -12.33 -17.66
C ALA A 205 -13.32 -13.59 -16.89
N TYR A 206 -14.05 -13.41 -15.78
CA TYR A 206 -14.59 -14.51 -14.98
C TYR A 206 -15.49 -15.44 -15.80
N ARG A 207 -16.42 -14.86 -16.58
CA ARG A 207 -17.34 -15.61 -17.45
C ARG A 207 -16.61 -16.39 -18.55
N ALA A 208 -15.50 -15.86 -19.09
CA ALA A 208 -14.70 -16.54 -20.10
C ALA A 208 -14.00 -17.77 -19.51
N GLY A 209 -13.36 -17.63 -18.34
CA GLY A 209 -12.73 -18.76 -17.64
C GLY A 209 -13.73 -19.86 -17.26
N SER A 210 -14.89 -19.47 -16.72
CA SER A 210 -15.96 -20.41 -16.32
C SER A 210 -16.52 -21.25 -17.48
N LYS A 211 -16.45 -20.75 -18.73
CA LYS A 211 -16.88 -21.50 -19.92
C LYS A 211 -15.84 -22.53 -20.37
N GLY A 212 -14.54 -22.23 -20.19
CA GLY A 212 -13.44 -23.14 -20.51
C GLY A 212 -13.45 -24.41 -19.64
N ASP A 213 -13.72 -24.25 -18.34
CA ASP A 213 -13.79 -25.37 -17.38
C ASP A 213 -14.96 -26.33 -17.62
N LYS A 214 -16.04 -25.84 -18.25
CA LYS A 214 -17.19 -26.68 -18.63
C LYS A 214 -16.95 -27.47 -19.93
N GLY A 215 -16.01 -27.05 -20.77
CA GLY A 215 -15.70 -27.69 -22.06
C GLY A 215 -14.79 -28.93 -21.95
N THR A 216 -14.03 -29.09 -20.87
CA THR A 216 -13.07 -30.19 -20.67
C THR A 216 -13.64 -31.42 -19.96
N LYS A 217 -14.89 -31.36 -19.47
CA LYS A 217 -15.55 -32.48 -18.75
C LYS A 217 -16.43 -33.38 -19.63
N GLY A 218 -16.47 -33.16 -20.95
CA GLY A 218 -17.42 -33.80 -21.87
C GLY A 218 -16.96 -35.05 -22.62
N ASP A 219 -15.69 -35.45 -22.58
CA ASP A 219 -15.15 -36.43 -23.55
C ASP A 219 -14.39 -37.59 -22.89
N LYS A 220 -15.07 -38.34 -22.00
CA LYS A 220 -14.63 -39.68 -21.56
C LYS A 220 -15.83 -40.59 -21.34
N GLY A 221 -16.41 -41.08 -22.41
CA GLY A 221 -17.51 -42.03 -22.32
C GLY A 221 -17.93 -42.65 -23.63
N ALA A 222 -17.11 -43.56 -24.18
CA ALA A 222 -17.56 -44.73 -24.96
C ALA A 222 -16.35 -45.52 -25.48
N MET A 223 -15.93 -46.55 -24.75
CA MET A 223 -15.27 -47.71 -25.39
C MET A 223 -16.06 -48.94 -24.96
N GLY A 224 -17.10 -49.23 -25.75
CA GLY A 224 -17.95 -50.38 -25.57
C GLY A 224 -17.18 -51.67 -25.84
N THR A 225 -17.29 -52.59 -24.88
CA THR A 225 -16.92 -53.99 -25.01
C THR A 225 -17.71 -54.65 -26.15
N LYS A 226 -17.02 -55.28 -27.11
CA LYS A 226 -17.59 -56.39 -27.89
C LYS A 226 -16.67 -57.59 -27.73
N GLY A 227 -17.22 -58.61 -27.07
CA GLY A 227 -16.73 -59.98 -27.17
C GLY A 227 -17.22 -60.62 -28.47
N SER A 228 -16.37 -61.46 -29.06
CA SER A 228 -16.62 -62.87 -29.37
C SER A 228 -15.34 -63.47 -29.94
#